data_AF-A0A9D6J6I1-F1
#
_entry.id   AF-A0A9D6J6I1-F1
#
_cell.length_a   1.000
_cell.length_b   1.000
_cell.length_c   1.000
_cell.angle_alpha   90.00
_cell.angle_beta   90.00
_cell.angle_gamma   90.00
#
_symmetry.space_group_name_H-M   'P 1'
#
loop_
_entity.id
_entity.type
_entity.pdbx_description
1 polymer ?
#
loop_
_entity_poly.entity_id
_entity_poly.type
_entity_poly.pdbx_seq_one_letter_code
_entity_poly.pdbx_strand_id
1 'polypeptide(L)'
;AATLFFNKTGPVPVSSIEDIGRSLSPLAGKYAGYLFAVGLFNASIFGAAILPLSTAFAICEGMGWERGINKTYEEAPLFYWIFTSLIVLGSAIVLIPGASSLYLLIMRVSQVAQGLILPIFLYYLVKLGDNKILLGENVNPRWLSRISWASVILLSLVNLCFLGMAILE
;
A
#
# COMPACT_ATOMS: atom_id res chain seq x y z
N ALA A 1 -2.43 -16.89 -7.22
CA ALA A 1 -2.22 -17.43 -8.58
C ALA A 1 -0.85 -17.08 -9.19
N ALA A 2 0.18 -16.71 -8.40
CA ALA A 2 1.56 -16.56 -8.89
C ALA A 2 2.47 -17.75 -8.55
N THR A 3 1.93 -18.80 -7.91
CA THR A 3 2.67 -20.00 -7.48
C THR A 3 2.62 -21.14 -8.51
N LEU A 4 2.10 -20.90 -9.73
CA LEU A 4 1.74 -21.96 -10.68
C LEU A 4 2.76 -22.20 -11.82
N PHE A 5 3.97 -21.65 -11.74
CA PHE A 5 5.05 -21.99 -12.67
C PHE A 5 6.06 -22.95 -12.01
N PHE A 6 5.73 -24.23 -12.05
CA PHE A 6 6.69 -25.32 -11.87
C PHE A 6 7.55 -25.44 -13.15
N ASN A 7 8.70 -24.77 -13.18
CA ASN A 7 9.81 -25.21 -14.02
C ASN A 7 10.43 -26.46 -13.38
N LYS A 8 11.03 -27.37 -14.15
CA LYS A 8 11.58 -28.67 -13.70
C LYS A 8 12.71 -28.61 -12.65
N THR A 9 12.95 -27.47 -12.01
CA THR A 9 14.06 -27.20 -11.06
C THR A 9 13.66 -26.31 -9.87
N GLY A 10 12.42 -26.41 -9.37
CA GLY A 10 12.00 -25.77 -8.10
C GLY A 10 11.65 -24.27 -8.20
N PRO A 11 11.16 -23.67 -7.10
CA PRO A 11 10.76 -22.26 -7.06
C PRO A 11 11.99 -21.36 -7.24
N VAL A 12 12.02 -20.58 -8.33
CA VAL A 12 13.03 -19.54 -8.51
C VAL A 12 12.68 -18.40 -7.56
N PRO A 13 13.56 -17.99 -6.63
CA PRO A 13 13.31 -16.84 -5.78
C PRO A 13 13.24 -15.60 -6.67
N VAL A 14 12.05 -15.04 -6.79
CA VAL A 14 11.82 -13.77 -7.48
C VAL A 14 12.38 -12.67 -6.60
N SER A 15 13.62 -12.26 -6.87
CA SER A 15 14.34 -11.27 -6.07
C SER A 15 14.30 -9.87 -6.68
N SER A 16 14.00 -9.79 -7.99
CA SER A 16 13.96 -8.53 -8.73
C SER A 16 12.67 -8.38 -9.53
N ILE A 17 12.28 -7.12 -9.75
CA ILE A 17 11.17 -6.72 -10.63
C ILE A 17 11.40 -7.22 -12.07
N GLU A 18 12.66 -7.30 -12.49
CA GLU A 18 13.04 -7.82 -13.80
C GLU A 18 12.67 -9.31 -13.97
N ASP A 19 12.83 -10.10 -12.90
CA ASP A 19 12.47 -11.52 -12.88
C ASP A 19 10.96 -11.71 -13.06
N ILE A 20 10.15 -10.82 -12.46
CA ILE A 20 8.70 -10.81 -12.61
C ILE A 20 8.32 -10.53 -14.07
N GLY A 21 8.87 -9.46 -14.66
CA GLY A 21 8.58 -9.09 -16.04
C GLY A 21 8.94 -10.19 -17.04
N ARG A 22 10.09 -10.86 -16.87
CA ARG A 22 10.52 -11.98 -17.71
C ARG A 22 9.64 -13.22 -17.53
N SER A 23 9.19 -13.49 -16.31
CA SER A 23 8.33 -14.64 -15.99
C SER A 23 6.91 -14.52 -16.58
N LEU A 24 6.48 -13.33 -16.98
CA LEU A 24 5.18 -13.11 -17.64
C LEU A 24 5.20 -13.39 -19.15
N SER A 25 6.38 -13.42 -19.78
CA SER A 25 6.56 -13.71 -21.22
C SER A 25 5.89 -15.01 -21.69
N PRO A 26 6.02 -16.17 -21.02
CA PRO A 26 5.35 -17.39 -21.44
C PRO A 26 3.83 -17.38 -21.28
N LEU A 27 3.28 -16.52 -20.41
CA LEU A 27 1.84 -16.50 -20.11
C LEU A 27 1.06 -15.57 -21.04
N ALA A 28 1.60 -14.39 -21.35
CA ALA A 28 0.92 -13.34 -22.14
C ALA A 28 1.69 -12.94 -23.42
N GLY A 29 2.76 -13.67 -23.75
CA GLY A 29 3.54 -13.50 -24.98
C GLY A 29 4.61 -12.40 -24.90
N LYS A 30 5.23 -12.12 -26.04
CA LYS A 30 6.37 -11.19 -26.19
C LYS A 30 6.14 -9.76 -25.70
N TYR A 31 4.88 -9.31 -25.63
CA TYR A 31 4.52 -7.96 -25.17
C TYR A 31 4.21 -7.86 -23.68
N ALA A 32 4.15 -8.99 -22.96
CA ALA A 32 3.81 -9.04 -21.55
C ALA A 32 4.76 -8.22 -20.67
N GLY A 33 6.07 -8.28 -20.95
CA GLY A 33 7.06 -7.49 -20.23
C GLY A 33 6.89 -5.98 -20.42
N TYR A 34 6.54 -5.54 -21.63
CA TYR A 34 6.27 -4.12 -21.90
C TYR A 34 4.99 -3.64 -21.20
N LEU A 35 3.91 -4.43 -21.25
CA LEU A 35 2.68 -4.11 -20.53
C LEU A 35 2.88 -4.08 -19.01
N PHE A 36 3.68 -5.01 -18.48
CA PHE A 36 4.05 -5.02 -17.07
C PHE A 36 4.87 -3.78 -16.69
N ALA A 37 5.86 -3.39 -17.50
CA ALA A 37 6.67 -2.21 -17.25
C ALA A 37 5.82 -0.92 -17.25
N VAL A 38 4.90 -0.76 -18.21
CA VAL A 38 4.00 0.39 -18.28
C VAL A 38 3.05 0.43 -17.08
N GLY A 39 2.46 -0.72 -16.72
CA GLY A 39 1.56 -0.82 -15.56
C GLY A 39 2.28 -0.54 -14.25
N LEU A 40 3.48 -1.09 -14.08
CA LEU A 40 4.32 -0.85 -12.90
C LEU A 40 4.73 0.62 -12.80
N PHE A 41 5.17 1.23 -13.90
CA PHE A 41 5.53 2.65 -13.94
C PHE A 41 4.36 3.54 -13.50
N ASN A 42 3.15 3.28 -14.02
CA ASN A 42 1.96 4.01 -13.64
C ASN A 42 1.62 3.81 -12.15
N ALA A 43 1.64 2.57 -11.66
CA ALA A 43 1.39 2.25 -10.26
C ALA A 43 2.40 2.93 -9.32
N SER A 44 3.68 2.99 -9.71
CA SER A 44 4.73 3.67 -8.94
C SER A 44 4.50 5.17 -8.84
N ILE A 45 4.08 5.84 -9.92
CA ILE A 45 3.76 7.28 -9.88
C ILE A 45 2.60 7.55 -8.94
N PHE A 46 1.51 6.77 -9.04
CA PHE A 46 0.37 6.91 -8.13
C PHE A 46 0.76 6.65 -6.67
N GLY A 47 1.56 5.63 -6.40
CA GLY A 47 2.06 5.35 -5.05
C GLY A 47 2.90 6.50 -4.49
N ALA A 48 3.81 7.03 -5.30
CA ALA A 48 4.67 8.15 -4.92
C ALA A 48 3.91 9.47 -4.72
N ALA A 49 2.76 9.65 -5.36
CA ALA A 49 1.94 10.86 -5.20
C ALA A 49 0.93 10.74 -4.04
N ILE A 50 0.17 9.65 -3.98
CA ILE A 50 -0.97 9.51 -3.05
C ILE A 50 -0.49 9.31 -1.60
N LEU A 51 0.58 8.53 -1.39
CA LEU A 51 1.03 8.19 -0.05
C LEU A 51 1.59 9.41 0.71
N PRO A 52 2.56 10.17 0.18
CA PRO A 52 3.07 11.36 0.86
C PRO A 52 1.99 12.42 1.06
N LEU A 53 1.05 12.51 0.11
CA LEU A 53 -0.05 13.45 0.18
C LEU A 53 -0.95 13.15 1.39
N SER A 54 -1.42 11.90 1.50
CA SER A 54 -2.25 11.46 2.64
C SER A 54 -1.53 11.63 3.97
N THR A 55 -0.23 11.27 4.03
CA THR A 55 0.59 11.43 5.23
C THR A 55 0.74 12.90 5.63
N ALA A 56 1.05 13.79 4.68
CA ALA A 56 1.16 15.22 4.94
C ALA A 56 -0.18 15.81 5.44
N PHE A 57 -1.31 15.39 4.88
CA PHE A 57 -2.63 15.79 5.35
C PHE A 57 -2.91 15.35 6.79
N ALA A 58 -2.62 14.09 7.12
CA ALA A 58 -2.84 13.56 8.46
C ALA A 58 -1.96 14.25 9.52
N ILE A 59 -0.69 14.53 9.19
CA ILE A 59 0.23 15.22 10.10
C ILE A 59 -0.23 16.67 10.33
N CYS A 60 -0.55 17.40 9.25
CA CYS A 60 -1.02 18.78 9.38
C CYS A 60 -2.34 18.86 10.15
N GLU A 61 -3.26 17.91 9.93
CA GLU A 61 -4.51 17.79 10.69
C GLU A 61 -4.25 17.55 12.19
N GLY A 62 -3.39 16.59 12.52
CA GLY A 62 -3.07 16.26 13.91
C GLY A 62 -2.36 17.39 14.66
N MET A 63 -1.61 18.23 13.95
CA MET A 63 -0.88 19.37 14.53
C MET A 63 -1.67 20.68 14.48
N GLY A 64 -2.88 20.67 13.89
CA GLY A 64 -3.72 21.86 13.74
C GLY A 64 -3.17 22.91 12.78
N TRP A 65 -2.26 22.51 11.87
CA TRP A 65 -1.66 23.39 10.88
C TRP A 65 -2.56 23.56 9.65
N GLU A 66 -2.43 24.71 8.98
CA GLU A 66 -3.17 24.96 7.74
C GLU A 66 -2.82 23.93 6.67
N ARG A 67 -3.85 23.39 6.01
CA ARG A 67 -3.75 22.27 5.07
C ARG A 67 -4.62 22.50 3.84
N GLY A 68 -4.16 22.06 2.67
CA GLY A 68 -4.95 22.04 1.45
C GLY A 68 -4.10 22.06 0.18
N ILE A 69 -4.43 21.21 -0.79
CA ILE A 69 -3.92 21.33 -2.17
C ILE A 69 -4.41 22.64 -2.82
N ASN A 70 -5.56 23.15 -2.36
CA ASN A 70 -6.13 24.42 -2.80
C ASN A 70 -5.53 25.63 -2.08
N LYS A 71 -4.54 25.43 -1.19
CA LYS A 71 -3.80 26.50 -0.51
C LYS A 71 -2.47 26.72 -1.23
N THR A 72 -2.10 27.97 -1.40
CA THR A 72 -0.87 28.39 -2.06
C THR A 72 0.35 28.02 -1.19
N TYR A 73 1.54 27.90 -1.78
CA TYR A 73 2.79 27.59 -1.05
C TYR A 73 3.03 28.53 0.15
N GLU A 74 2.57 29.77 0.07
CA GLU A 74 2.63 30.78 1.15
C GLU A 74 1.60 30.55 2.27
N GLU A 75 0.48 29.88 2.00
CA GLU A 75 -0.59 29.64 2.98
C GLU A 75 -0.39 28.33 3.77
N ALA A 76 0.30 27.35 3.19
CA ALA A 76 0.60 26.07 3.87
C ALA A 76 2.04 25.58 3.63
N PRO A 77 3.07 26.36 4.00
CA PRO A 77 4.48 26.02 3.72
C PRO A 77 4.90 24.70 4.38
N LEU A 78 4.38 24.40 5.56
CA LEU A 78 4.64 23.14 6.30
C LEU A 78 4.12 21.91 5.56
N PHE A 79 2.96 22.00 4.91
CA PHE A 79 2.38 20.90 4.14
C PHE A 79 3.26 20.53 2.95
N TYR A 80 3.68 21.52 2.16
CA TYR A 80 4.57 21.30 1.02
C TYR A 80 5.95 20.81 1.46
N TRP A 81 6.50 21.31 2.57
CA TRP A 81 7.76 20.81 3.13
C TRP A 81 7.70 19.35 3.56
N ILE A 82 6.63 18.93 4.25
CA ILE A 82 6.45 17.53 4.64
C ILE A 82 6.27 16.66 3.39
N PHE A 83 5.46 17.09 2.44
CA PHE A 83 5.23 16.37 1.19
C PHE A 83 6.52 16.18 0.37
N THR A 84 7.24 17.27 0.10
CA THR A 84 8.50 17.24 -0.66
C THR A 84 9.58 16.47 0.08
N SER A 85 9.70 16.62 1.40
CA SER A 85 10.70 15.87 2.17
C SER A 85 10.44 14.37 2.15
N LEU A 86 9.18 13.92 2.24
CA LEU A 86 8.82 12.50 2.12
C LEU A 86 9.24 11.91 0.77
N ILE A 87 9.02 12.64 -0.33
CA ILE A 87 9.44 12.20 -1.67
C ILE A 87 10.96 12.16 -1.81
N VAL A 88 11.65 13.25 -1.42
CA VAL A 88 13.10 13.36 -1.55
C VAL A 88 13.80 12.32 -0.68
N LEU A 89 13.42 12.18 0.59
CA LEU A 89 13.99 11.18 1.49
C LEU A 89 13.70 9.75 1.00
N GLY A 90 12.47 9.47 0.58
CA GLY A 90 12.10 8.16 0.02
C GLY A 90 12.95 7.80 -1.20
N SER A 91 13.11 8.74 -2.13
CA SER A 91 13.95 8.54 -3.33
C SER A 91 15.44 8.38 -3.00
N ALA A 92 15.95 9.16 -2.04
CA ALA A 92 17.35 9.10 -1.61
C ALA A 92 17.69 7.75 -0.97
N ILE A 93 16.82 7.21 -0.12
CA ILE A 93 16.99 5.91 0.52
C ILE A 93 17.04 4.78 -0.52
N VAL A 94 16.21 4.85 -1.55
CA VAL A 94 16.16 3.84 -2.63
C VAL A 94 17.41 3.87 -3.51
N LEU A 95 18.05 5.03 -3.68
CA LEU A 95 19.23 5.18 -4.54
C LEU A 95 20.54 4.66 -3.92
N ILE A 96 20.56 4.29 -2.62
CA ILE A 96 21.79 3.83 -1.94
C ILE A 96 22.18 2.42 -2.46
N PRO A 97 23.29 2.28 -3.20
CA PRO A 97 23.71 0.99 -3.74
C PRO A 97 24.30 0.11 -2.63
N GLY A 98 23.90 -1.16 -2.58
CA GLY A 98 24.41 -2.15 -1.61
C GLY A 98 23.61 -2.27 -0.30
N ALA A 99 22.57 -1.47 -0.09
CA ALA A 99 21.70 -1.55 1.08
C ALA A 99 20.56 -2.60 0.92
N SER A 100 20.74 -3.62 0.09
CA SER A 100 19.70 -4.60 -0.23
C SER A 100 19.14 -5.30 1.02
N SER A 101 20.00 -5.69 1.96
CA SER A 101 19.57 -6.33 3.21
C SER A 101 18.79 -5.38 4.13
N LEU A 102 19.22 -4.11 4.23
CA LEU A 102 18.54 -3.10 5.05
C LEU A 102 17.18 -2.75 4.44
N TYR A 103 17.13 -2.56 3.12
CA TYR A 103 15.89 -2.28 2.39
C TYR A 103 14.88 -3.42 2.53
N LEU A 104 15.32 -4.67 2.36
CA LEU A 104 14.46 -5.85 2.53
C LEU A 104 13.94 -5.96 3.97
N LEU A 105 14.77 -5.65 4.97
CA LEU A 105 14.36 -5.63 6.37
C LEU A 105 13.32 -4.54 6.64
N ILE A 106 13.59 -3.30 6.22
CA ILE A 106 12.66 -2.18 6.38
C ILE A 106 11.33 -2.51 5.69
N MET A 107 11.37 -3.02 4.46
CA MET A 107 10.18 -3.44 3.73
C MET A 107 9.43 -4.54 4.48
N ARG A 108 10.10 -5.61 4.95
CA ARG A 108 9.45 -6.70 5.71
C ARG A 108 8.75 -6.16 6.94
N VAL A 109 9.43 -5.33 7.73
CA VAL A 109 8.87 -4.73 8.96
C VAL A 109 7.70 -3.82 8.63
N SER A 110 7.81 -2.97 7.61
CA SER A 110 6.72 -2.09 7.18
C SER A 110 5.50 -2.88 6.66
N GLN A 111 5.70 -4.00 5.97
CA GLN A 111 4.59 -4.84 5.49
C GLN A 111 3.90 -5.57 6.65
N VAL A 112 4.67 -6.08 7.62
CA VAL A 112 4.13 -6.69 8.84
C VAL A 112 3.33 -5.67 9.64
N ALA A 113 3.86 -4.46 9.83
CA ALA A 113 3.16 -3.38 10.53
C ALA A 113 1.86 -2.98 9.82
N GLN A 114 1.90 -2.82 8.49
CA GLN A 114 0.68 -2.56 7.71
C GLN A 114 -0.33 -3.69 7.85
N GLY A 115 0.11 -4.95 7.84
CA GLY A 115 -0.77 -6.09 8.05
C GLY A 115 -1.49 -6.06 9.40
N LEU A 116 -0.78 -5.68 10.46
CA LEU A 116 -1.35 -5.57 11.81
C LEU A 116 -2.34 -4.39 11.94
N ILE A 117 -2.02 -3.24 11.32
CA ILE A 117 -2.85 -2.02 11.41
C ILE A 117 -4.12 -2.13 10.56
N LEU A 118 -4.05 -2.80 9.40
CA LEU A 118 -5.15 -2.92 8.44
C LEU A 118 -6.49 -3.40 9.05
N PRO A 119 -6.57 -4.52 9.80
CA PRO A 119 -7.85 -5.01 10.34
C PRO A 119 -8.46 -4.04 11.35
N ILE A 120 -7.63 -3.36 12.15
CA ILE A 120 -8.06 -2.34 13.10
C ILE A 120 -8.68 -1.17 12.33
N PHE A 121 -8.00 -0.69 11.29
CA PHE A 121 -8.49 0.40 10.46
C PHE A 121 -9.80 0.06 9.74
N LEU A 122 -9.89 -1.15 9.15
CA LEU A 122 -11.10 -1.61 8.47
C LEU A 122 -12.29 -1.76 9.43
N TYR A 123 -12.07 -2.26 10.65
CA TYR A 123 -13.11 -2.33 11.67
C TYR A 123 -13.71 -0.96 11.97
N TYR A 124 -12.87 0.06 12.22
CA TYR A 124 -13.34 1.40 12.50
C TYR A 124 -14.02 2.04 11.28
N LEU A 125 -13.50 1.81 10.07
CA LEU A 125 -14.09 2.34 8.85
C LEU A 125 -15.51 1.80 8.62
N VAL A 126 -15.72 0.49 8.75
CA VAL A 126 -17.05 -0.11 8.59
C VAL A 126 -17.98 0.32 9.73
N LYS A 127 -17.49 0.34 10.97
CA LYS A 127 -18.27 0.80 12.13
C LYS A 127 -18.70 2.27 11.98
N LEU A 128 -17.83 3.11 11.41
CA LEU A 128 -18.14 4.50 11.11
C LEU A 128 -19.22 4.59 10.02
N GLY A 129 -19.07 3.84 8.92
CA GLY A 129 -20.04 3.80 7.81
C GLY A 129 -21.43 3.27 8.21
N ASP A 130 -21.50 2.45 9.25
CA ASP A 130 -22.77 1.95 9.82
C ASP A 130 -23.37 2.90 10.88
N ASN A 131 -22.64 3.94 11.30
CA ASN A 131 -23.07 4.81 12.39
C ASN A 131 -24.06 5.89 11.93
N LYS A 132 -25.34 5.68 12.24
CA LYS A 132 -26.44 6.65 11.96
C LYS A 132 -26.28 7.99 12.65
N ILE A 133 -25.61 8.04 13.80
CA ILE A 133 -25.38 9.29 14.54
C ILE A 133 -24.41 10.20 13.76
N LEU A 134 -23.47 9.60 13.02
CA LEU A 134 -22.42 10.34 12.31
C LEU A 134 -22.76 10.57 10.82
N LEU A 135 -23.43 9.63 10.15
CA LEU A 135 -23.76 9.72 8.72
C LEU A 135 -25.23 10.06 8.42
N GLY A 136 -26.12 10.09 9.43
CA GLY A 136 -27.54 10.37 9.24
C GLY A 136 -28.23 9.36 8.32
N GLU A 137 -28.81 9.84 7.23
CA GLU A 137 -29.51 9.01 6.23
C GLU A 137 -28.56 8.32 5.23
N ASN A 138 -27.29 8.76 5.14
CA ASN A 138 -26.29 8.21 4.22
C ASN A 138 -25.54 7.00 4.79
N VAL A 139 -26.14 6.28 5.74
CA VAL A 139 -25.54 5.06 6.29
C VAL A 139 -25.56 3.91 5.30
N ASN A 140 -24.63 2.98 5.48
CA ASN A 140 -24.60 1.76 4.71
C ASN A 140 -25.95 1.02 4.81
N PRO A 141 -26.59 0.66 3.67
CA PRO A 141 -27.76 -0.20 3.68
C PRO A 141 -27.37 -1.57 4.24
N ARG A 142 -28.33 -2.27 4.86
CA ARG A 142 -28.07 -3.51 5.61
C ARG A 142 -27.35 -4.61 4.82
N TRP A 143 -27.52 -4.65 3.50
CA TRP A 143 -26.82 -5.60 2.64
C TRP A 143 -25.34 -5.23 2.45
N LEU A 144 -25.04 -3.94 2.27
CA LEU A 144 -23.68 -3.44 2.11
C LEU A 144 -22.89 -3.57 3.42
N SER A 145 -23.52 -3.24 4.55
CA SER A 145 -22.93 -3.47 5.89
C SER A 145 -22.55 -4.95 6.08
N ARG A 146 -23.43 -5.91 5.76
CA ARG A 146 -23.11 -7.34 5.83
C ARG A 146 -21.92 -7.74 4.97
N ILE A 147 -21.84 -7.23 3.74
CA ILE A 147 -20.71 -7.50 2.83
C ILE A 147 -19.42 -6.89 3.41
N SER A 148 -19.47 -5.63 3.87
CA SER A 148 -18.32 -4.96 4.48
C SER A 148 -17.81 -5.70 5.71
N TRP A 149 -18.69 -6.15 6.61
CA TRP A 149 -18.31 -6.97 7.76
C TRP A 149 -17.74 -8.33 7.35
N ALA A 150 -18.31 -8.99 6.33
CA ALA A 150 -17.75 -10.23 5.78
C ALA A 150 -16.34 -10.00 5.21
N SER A 151 -16.11 -8.90 4.49
CA SER A 151 -14.79 -8.52 3.98
C SER A 151 -13.81 -8.23 5.10
N VAL A 152 -14.21 -7.54 6.16
CA VAL A 152 -13.37 -7.30 7.35
C VAL A 152 -12.94 -8.63 7.96
N ILE A 153 -13.87 -9.56 8.19
CA ILE A 153 -13.57 -10.87 8.79
C ILE A 153 -12.63 -11.66 7.88
N LEU A 154 -12.95 -11.75 6.59
CA LEU A 154 -12.14 -12.48 5.61
C LEU A 154 -10.72 -11.93 5.53
N LEU A 155 -10.57 -10.61 5.34
CA LEU A 155 -9.26 -9.97 5.23
C LEU A 155 -8.47 -10.07 6.53
N SER A 156 -9.13 -9.94 7.69
CA SER A 156 -8.49 -10.11 8.99
C SER A 156 -7.97 -11.54 9.17
N LEU A 157 -8.76 -12.55 8.81
CA LEU A 157 -8.35 -13.96 8.89
C LEU A 157 -7.17 -14.26 7.96
N VAL A 158 -7.22 -13.79 6.71
CA VAL A 158 -6.13 -13.96 5.74
C VAL A 158 -4.86 -13.26 6.24
N ASN A 159 -5.00 -12.05 6.78
CA ASN A 159 -3.86 -11.30 7.29
C ASN A 159 -3.22 -11.97 8.51
N LEU A 160 -4.02 -12.41 9.48
CA LEU A 160 -3.54 -13.15 10.65
C LEU A 160 -2.88 -14.47 10.28
N CYS A 161 -3.44 -15.18 9.29
CA CYS A 161 -2.85 -16.40 8.76
C CYS A 161 -1.46 -16.12 8.14
N PHE A 162 -1.37 -15.06 7.32
CA PHE A 162 -0.11 -14.66 6.68
C PHE A 162 0.93 -14.18 7.69
N LEU A 163 0.53 -13.37 8.68
CA LEU A 163 1.40 -12.97 9.79
C LEU A 163 1.88 -14.17 10.60
N GLY A 164 1.01 -15.14 10.86
CA GLY A 164 1.37 -16.39 11.53
C GLY A 164 2.44 -17.17 10.76
N MET A 165 2.29 -17.30 9.44
CA MET A 165 3.31 -17.92 8.58
C MET A 165 4.61 -17.12 8.57
N ALA A 166 4.53 -15.79 8.46
CA ALA A 166 5.69 -14.92 8.39
C ALA A 166 6.50 -14.82 9.70
N ILE A 167 5.93 -15.23 10.83
CA ILE A 167 6.61 -15.35 12.14
C ILE A 167 7.20 -16.77 12.32
N LEU A 168 6.57 -17.79 11.73
CA LEU A 168 7.05 -19.19 11.79
C LEU A 168 8.26 -19.45 10.87
N GLU A 169 8.49 -18.60 9.86
CA GLU A 169 9.67 -18.56 8.96
C GLU A 169 10.73 -17.53 9.37
#